data_AF-A0A1A8Z1R6-F1
#
_entry.id   AF-A0A1A8Z1R6-F1
#
_cell.length_a   1.000
_cell.length_b   1.000
_cell.length_c   1.000
_cell.angle_alpha   90.00
_cell.angle_beta   90.00
_cell.angle_gamma   90.00
#
_symmetry.space_group_name_H-M   'P 1'
#
loop_
_entity.id
_entity.type
_entity.pdbx_description
1 polymer ?
#
loop_
_entity_poly.entity_id
_entity_poly.type
_entity_poly.pdbx_seq_one_letter_code
_entity_poly.pdbx_strand_id
1 'polypeptide(L)'
;MDLLAWPGPRLAGWVAKVLDVEGRTPEARRAEVIRDMTSAPGDDYELFLRHLTRSVTWFVLLALVFPATLLLLVPASFLPGGRDGTPFLAILFAASLLTFFALFMACVHLLKALVVNYLLEDRWDGRSRVGRALMLAQTPDVVVALGLAVLVARSLV
;
A
#
# COMPACT_ATOMS: atom_id res chain seq x y z
N MET A 1 13.31 -5.60 -25.11
CA MET A 1 11.92 -5.28 -24.72
C MET A 1 11.94 -5.01 -23.24
N ASP A 2 11.43 -3.86 -22.81
CA ASP A 2 11.45 -3.43 -21.42
C ASP A 2 10.52 -4.32 -20.58
N LEU A 3 11.10 -5.22 -19.77
CA LEU A 3 10.34 -6.19 -18.95
C LEU A 3 9.45 -5.50 -17.90
N LEU A 4 9.62 -4.18 -17.69
CA LEU A 4 8.77 -3.33 -16.86
C LEU A 4 7.56 -2.74 -17.61
N ALA A 5 7.58 -2.69 -18.95
CA ALA A 5 6.53 -2.04 -19.74
C ALA A 5 5.24 -2.88 -19.86
N TRP A 6 5.32 -4.21 -19.71
CA TRP A 6 4.17 -5.12 -19.90
C TRP A 6 3.35 -5.41 -18.63
N PRO A 7 3.94 -5.56 -17.42
CA PRO A 7 3.16 -5.74 -16.21
C PRO A 7 2.78 -4.41 -15.54
N GLY A 8 3.58 -3.34 -15.72
CA GLY A 8 3.37 -2.04 -15.05
C GLY A 8 1.97 -1.45 -15.24
N PRO A 9 1.45 -1.32 -16.48
CA PRO A 9 0.11 -0.79 -16.72
C PRO A 9 -1.02 -1.69 -16.21
N ARG A 10 -0.83 -3.02 -16.24
CA ARG A 10 -1.82 -3.99 -15.73
C ARG A 10 -1.82 -4.05 -14.20
N LEU A 11 -0.66 -4.01 -13.56
CA LEU A 11 -0.52 -3.89 -12.12
C LEU A 11 -1.05 -2.54 -11.65
N ALA A 12 -0.77 -1.44 -12.36
CA ALA A 12 -1.37 -0.14 -12.09
C ALA A 12 -2.90 -0.18 -12.24
N GLY A 13 -3.44 -0.90 -13.23
CA GLY A 13 -4.88 -1.14 -13.36
C GLY A 13 -5.46 -1.96 -12.20
N TRP A 14 -4.83 -3.08 -11.84
CA TRP A 14 -5.26 -3.89 -10.69
C TRP A 14 -5.17 -3.15 -9.36
N VAL A 15 -4.10 -2.41 -9.14
CA VAL A 15 -3.93 -1.53 -7.99
C VAL A 15 -4.98 -0.42 -8.02
N ALA A 16 -5.23 0.19 -9.18
CA ALA A 16 -6.29 1.20 -9.32
C ALA A 16 -7.69 0.61 -9.04
N LYS A 17 -7.93 -0.65 -9.40
CA LYS A 17 -9.17 -1.37 -9.14
C LYS A 17 -9.34 -1.73 -7.66
N VAL A 18 -8.28 -2.24 -7.03
CA VAL A 18 -8.24 -2.54 -5.58
C VAL A 18 -8.40 -1.27 -4.75
N LEU A 19 -7.84 -0.15 -5.22
CA LEU A 19 -7.94 1.15 -4.59
C LEU A 19 -9.19 1.95 -5.03
N ASP A 20 -10.06 1.35 -5.84
CA ASP A 20 -11.29 1.95 -6.40
C ASP A 20 -11.09 3.32 -7.10
N VAL A 21 -9.90 3.56 -7.65
CA VAL A 21 -9.54 4.78 -8.40
C VAL A 21 -9.77 4.63 -9.91
N GLU A 22 -9.97 3.39 -10.38
CA GLU A 22 -10.28 3.08 -11.77
C GLU A 22 -11.71 3.58 -12.11
N GLY A 23 -11.84 4.42 -13.15
CA GLY A 23 -13.12 5.02 -13.56
C GLY A 23 -13.50 6.33 -12.86
N ARG A 24 -12.73 6.80 -11.87
CA ARG A 24 -12.97 8.12 -11.25
C ARG A 24 -12.41 9.24 -12.11
N THR A 25 -13.25 10.21 -12.45
CA THR A 25 -12.79 11.44 -13.11
C THR A 25 -11.90 12.26 -12.17
N PRO A 26 -11.04 13.16 -12.69
CA PRO A 26 -10.28 14.09 -11.86
C PRO A 26 -11.15 14.85 -10.85
N GLU A 27 -12.37 15.22 -11.24
CA GLU A 27 -13.36 15.89 -10.40
C GLU A 27 -13.84 14.98 -9.27
N ALA A 28 -14.10 13.70 -9.53
CA ALA A 28 -14.50 12.73 -8.52
C ALA A 28 -13.39 12.50 -7.47
N ARG A 29 -12.13 12.40 -7.90
CA ARG A 29 -10.98 12.31 -6.98
C ARG A 29 -10.81 13.58 -6.15
N ARG A 30 -10.99 14.76 -6.77
CA ARG A 30 -10.96 16.03 -6.05
C ARG A 30 -12.10 16.16 -5.05
N ALA A 31 -13.30 15.71 -5.42
CA ALA A 31 -14.48 15.71 -4.56
C ALA A 31 -14.30 14.77 -3.35
N GLU A 32 -13.68 13.62 -3.54
CA GLU A 32 -13.29 12.73 -2.45
C GLU A 32 -12.31 13.40 -1.49
N VAL A 33 -11.23 14.01 -1.99
CA VAL A 33 -10.27 14.73 -1.13
C VAL A 33 -10.96 15.86 -0.37
N ILE A 34 -11.82 16.64 -1.02
CA ILE A 34 -12.59 17.71 -0.37
C ILE A 34 -13.53 17.13 0.69
N ARG A 35 -14.24 16.04 0.38
CA ARG A 35 -15.11 15.34 1.32
C ARG A 35 -14.32 14.86 2.52
N ASP A 36 -13.20 14.18 2.32
CA ASP A 36 -12.37 13.65 3.41
C ASP A 36 -11.75 14.79 4.26
N MET A 37 -11.45 15.94 3.65
CA MET A 37 -11.00 17.14 4.37
C MET A 37 -12.12 17.84 5.16
N THR A 38 -13.39 17.61 4.84
CA THR A 38 -14.53 18.36 5.37
C THR A 38 -15.53 17.51 6.17
N SER A 39 -15.53 16.19 6.00
CA SER A 39 -16.36 15.27 6.76
C SER A 39 -15.94 15.30 8.22
N ALA A 40 -16.90 15.49 9.12
CA ALA A 40 -16.67 15.14 10.51
C ALA A 40 -16.30 13.65 10.57
N PRO A 41 -15.34 13.24 11.41
CA PRO A 41 -15.18 11.82 11.66
C PRO A 41 -16.55 11.29 12.11
N GLY A 42 -17.05 10.25 11.43
CA GLY A 42 -18.03 9.37 12.07
C GLY A 42 -17.42 8.82 13.35
N ASP A 43 -18.25 8.28 14.23
CA ASP A 43 -17.86 7.64 15.50
C ASP A 43 -16.41 7.10 15.47
N ASP A 44 -15.56 7.57 16.38
CA ASP A 44 -14.13 7.23 16.43
C ASP A 44 -13.93 5.71 16.46
N TYR A 45 -14.88 4.97 17.01
CA TYR A 45 -14.91 3.51 16.98
C TYR A 45 -15.04 2.93 15.55
N GLU A 46 -15.89 3.52 14.70
CA GLU A 46 -15.99 3.11 13.29
C GLU A 46 -14.72 3.42 12.51
N LEU A 47 -14.07 4.55 12.80
CA LEU A 47 -12.81 4.92 12.17
C LEU A 47 -11.68 3.97 12.58
N PHE A 48 -11.61 3.60 13.87
CA PHE A 48 -10.74 2.56 14.38
C PHE A 48 -10.95 1.23 13.67
N LEU A 49 -12.20 0.73 13.62
CA LEU A 49 -12.53 -0.53 12.97
C LEU A 49 -12.15 -0.52 11.48
N ARG A 50 -12.40 0.58 10.77
CA ARG A 50 -12.00 0.73 9.36
C ARG A 50 -10.50 0.57 9.17
N HIS A 51 -9.69 1.21 10.01
CA HIS A 51 -8.24 1.10 9.93
C HIS A 51 -7.73 -0.28 10.34
N LEU A 52 -8.32 -0.89 11.36
CA LEU A 52 -7.99 -2.25 11.78
C LEU A 52 -8.32 -3.25 10.67
N THR A 53 -9.52 -3.18 10.06
CA THR A 53 -9.90 -4.03 8.93
C THR A 53 -8.94 -3.86 7.76
N ARG A 54 -8.60 -2.62 7.37
CA ARG A 54 -7.63 -2.36 6.31
C ARG A 54 -6.26 -2.96 6.64
N SER A 55 -5.77 -2.79 7.86
CA SER A 55 -4.51 -3.39 8.31
C SER A 55 -4.53 -4.91 8.17
N VAL A 56 -5.60 -5.56 8.61
CA VAL A 56 -5.77 -7.03 8.50
C VAL A 56 -5.79 -7.46 7.03
N THR A 57 -6.53 -6.75 6.17
CA THR A 57 -6.55 -7.03 4.72
C THR A 57 -5.15 -6.98 4.12
N TRP A 58 -4.33 -5.98 4.45
CA TRP A 58 -2.96 -5.88 3.95
C TRP A 58 -2.04 -6.97 4.50
N PHE A 59 -2.20 -7.38 5.77
CA PHE A 59 -1.47 -8.54 6.31
C PHE A 59 -1.87 -9.85 5.64
N VAL A 60 -3.15 -10.05 5.32
CA VAL A 60 -3.61 -11.21 4.56
C VAL A 60 -2.99 -11.21 3.16
N LEU A 61 -2.99 -10.06 2.47
CA LEU A 61 -2.33 -9.93 1.16
C LEU A 61 -0.82 -10.21 1.27
N LEU A 62 -0.15 -9.69 2.30
CA LEU A 62 1.26 -9.98 2.56
C LEU A 62 1.51 -11.47 2.77
N ALA A 63 0.66 -12.15 3.55
CA ALA A 63 0.73 -13.58 3.80
C ALA A 63 0.50 -14.44 2.55
N LEU A 64 -0.11 -13.90 1.49
CA LEU A 64 -0.25 -14.55 0.20
C LEU A 64 0.94 -14.24 -0.73
N VAL A 65 1.36 -12.97 -0.80
CA VAL A 65 2.44 -12.50 -1.67
C VAL A 65 3.79 -13.07 -1.25
N PHE A 66 4.08 -13.12 0.05
CA PHE A 66 5.38 -13.56 0.57
C PHE A 66 5.68 -15.04 0.28
N PRO A 67 4.78 -16.01 0.52
CA PRO A 67 5.01 -17.39 0.10
C PRO A 67 5.09 -17.56 -1.42
N ALA A 68 4.24 -16.86 -2.18
CA ALA A 68 4.28 -16.90 -3.65
C ALA A 68 5.62 -16.43 -4.20
N THR A 69 6.24 -15.43 -3.57
CA THR A 69 7.57 -14.94 -3.95
C THR A 69 8.67 -15.91 -3.58
N LEU A 70 8.61 -16.59 -2.44
CA LEU A 70 9.54 -17.68 -2.11
C LEU A 70 9.46 -18.83 -3.12
N LEU A 71 8.25 -19.21 -3.54
CA LEU A 71 8.03 -20.26 -4.55
C LEU A 71 8.62 -19.92 -5.92
N LEU A 72 8.84 -18.64 -6.23
CA LEU A 72 9.46 -18.19 -7.48
C LEU A 72 10.97 -17.94 -7.34
N LEU A 73 11.40 -17.32 -6.23
CA LEU A 73 12.80 -16.99 -5.95
C LEU A 73 13.66 -18.23 -5.74
N VAL A 74 13.14 -19.22 -5.00
CA VAL A 74 13.89 -20.43 -4.67
C VAL A 74 14.27 -21.19 -5.95
N PRO A 75 13.34 -21.55 -6.86
CA PRO A 75 13.72 -22.18 -8.13
C PRO A 75 14.62 -21.32 -9.01
N ALA A 76 14.37 -20.02 -9.10
CA ALA A 76 15.18 -19.10 -9.91
C ALA A 76 16.65 -19.08 -9.45
N SER A 77 16.90 -19.26 -8.15
CA SER A 77 18.26 -19.31 -7.59
C SER A 77 19.07 -20.54 -8.01
N PHE A 78 18.43 -21.62 -8.45
CA PHE A 78 19.07 -22.87 -8.88
C PHE A 78 19.32 -22.94 -10.40
N LEU A 79 18.82 -21.97 -11.18
CA LEU A 79 19.06 -21.93 -12.62
C LEU A 79 20.51 -21.49 -12.93
N PRO A 80 21.10 -21.88 -14.07
CA PRO A 80 22.42 -21.41 -14.48
C PRO A 80 22.46 -19.88 -14.59
N GLY A 81 23.46 -19.24 -13.95
CA GLY A 81 23.47 -17.78 -13.80
C GLY A 81 22.39 -17.25 -12.85
N GLY A 82 21.83 -18.11 -12.00
CA GLY A 82 20.59 -17.87 -11.25
C GLY A 82 20.61 -16.58 -10.45
N ARG A 83 21.62 -16.34 -9.60
CA ARG A 83 21.61 -15.15 -8.72
C ARG A 83 21.93 -13.83 -9.42
N ASP A 84 22.76 -13.88 -10.46
CA ASP A 84 23.20 -12.68 -11.20
C ASP A 84 22.41 -12.48 -12.50
N GLY A 85 21.47 -13.38 -12.78
CA GLY A 85 20.67 -13.41 -13.99
C GLY A 85 19.55 -12.38 -13.94
N THR A 86 19.33 -11.71 -15.06
CA THR A 86 18.23 -10.75 -15.24
C THR A 86 16.85 -11.27 -14.78
N PRO A 87 16.48 -12.56 -14.99
CA PRO A 87 15.21 -13.08 -14.51
C PRO A 87 15.10 -13.11 -12.97
N PHE A 88 16.17 -13.50 -12.27
CA PHE A 88 16.18 -13.55 -10.81
C PHE A 88 16.13 -12.15 -10.21
N LEU A 89 16.93 -11.21 -10.74
CA LEU A 89 16.89 -9.81 -10.29
C LEU A 89 15.51 -9.18 -10.55
N ALA A 90 14.86 -9.49 -11.68
CA ALA A 90 13.50 -9.03 -11.94
C ALA A 90 12.48 -9.62 -10.94
N ILE A 91 12.59 -10.90 -10.60
CA ILE A 91 11.74 -11.55 -9.60
C ILE A 91 12.01 -10.98 -8.21
N LEU A 92 13.28 -10.79 -7.84
CA LEU A 92 13.69 -10.22 -6.55
C LEU A 92 13.18 -8.78 -6.39
N PHE A 93 13.27 -7.97 -7.46
CA PHE A 93 12.72 -6.62 -7.48
C PHE A 93 11.21 -6.62 -7.27
N ALA A 94 10.47 -7.41 -8.06
CA ALA A 94 9.01 -7.49 -7.96
C ALA A 94 8.56 -8.03 -6.60
N ALA A 95 9.28 -9.01 -6.06
CA ALA A 95 9.02 -9.58 -4.75
C ALA A 95 9.18 -8.54 -3.65
N SER A 96 10.33 -7.87 -3.63
CA SER A 96 10.66 -6.83 -2.65
C SER A 96 9.65 -5.69 -2.70
N LEU A 97 9.27 -5.26 -3.90
CA LEU A 97 8.26 -4.22 -4.11
C LEU A 97 6.91 -4.62 -3.50
N LEU A 98 6.38 -5.80 -3.85
CA LEU A 98 5.05 -6.21 -3.43
C LEU A 98 4.98 -6.56 -1.94
N THR A 99 6.01 -7.22 -1.40
CA THR A 99 6.11 -7.54 0.02
C THR A 99 6.24 -6.28 0.87
N PHE A 100 7.14 -5.36 0.51
CA PHE A 100 7.36 -4.14 1.28
C PHE A 100 6.16 -3.19 1.20
N PHE A 101 5.54 -3.06 0.02
CA PHE A 101 4.33 -2.25 -0.14
C PHE A 101 3.20 -2.75 0.76
N ALA A 102 2.88 -4.06 0.71
CA ALA A 102 1.81 -4.62 1.52
C ALA A 102 2.11 -4.52 3.03
N LEU A 103 3.36 -4.77 3.44
CA LEU A 103 3.80 -4.60 4.83
C LEU A 103 3.63 -3.16 5.31
N PHE A 104 4.11 -2.18 4.52
CA PHE A 104 4.00 -0.77 4.88
C PHE A 104 2.55 -0.33 5.00
N MET A 105 1.69 -0.71 4.05
CA MET A 105 0.26 -0.42 4.11
C MET A 105 -0.41 -1.03 5.35
N ALA A 106 -0.04 -2.27 5.72
CA ALA A 106 -0.51 -2.89 6.94
C ALA A 106 -0.08 -2.08 8.18
N CYS A 107 1.19 -1.73 8.28
CA CYS A 107 1.74 -0.96 9.40
C CYS A 107 1.14 0.44 9.52
N VAL A 108 0.95 1.16 8.41
CA VAL A 108 0.36 2.51 8.42
C VAL A 108 -1.09 2.46 8.90
N HIS A 109 -1.89 1.51 8.41
CA HIS A 109 -3.26 1.38 8.88
C HIS A 109 -3.35 0.90 10.33
N LEU A 110 -2.47 0.01 10.78
CA LEU A 110 -2.38 -0.37 12.18
C LEU A 110 -2.02 0.85 13.04
N LEU A 111 -1.04 1.66 12.62
CA LEU A 111 -0.66 2.88 13.30
C LEU A 111 -1.83 3.86 13.38
N LYS A 112 -2.58 4.06 12.29
CA LYS A 112 -3.79 4.90 12.31
C LYS A 112 -4.85 4.37 13.26
N ALA A 113 -5.07 3.05 13.31
CA ALA A 113 -5.99 2.44 14.27
C ALA A 113 -5.54 2.69 15.72
N LEU A 114 -4.24 2.52 16.03
CA LEU A 114 -3.68 2.81 17.34
C LEU A 114 -3.76 4.29 17.69
N VAL A 115 -3.60 5.17 16.70
CA VAL A 115 -3.68 6.61 16.89
C VAL A 115 -5.09 7.05 17.27
N VAL A 116 -6.09 6.55 16.54
CA VAL A 116 -7.51 6.86 16.81
C VAL A 116 -7.97 6.27 18.14
N ASN A 117 -7.54 5.05 18.49
CA ASN A 117 -8.06 4.33 19.66
C ASN A 117 -7.21 4.47 20.95
N TYR A 118 -5.95 4.90 20.87
CA TYR A 118 -5.02 4.81 22.01
C TYR A 118 -4.14 6.04 22.23
N LEU A 119 -3.62 6.67 21.18
CA LEU A 119 -2.59 7.73 21.33
C LEU A 119 -3.14 9.15 21.35
N LEU A 120 -4.38 9.39 20.93
CA LEU A 120 -4.87 10.76 20.72
C LEU A 120 -6.31 11.06 21.18
N GLU A 121 -6.92 10.29 22.09
CA GLU A 121 -8.25 10.68 22.64
C GLU A 121 -8.25 12.14 23.16
N ASP A 122 -7.10 12.62 23.69
CA ASP A 122 -6.93 13.99 24.20
C ASP A 122 -6.16 14.96 23.27
N ARG A 123 -5.56 14.48 22.18
CA ARG A 123 -4.61 15.26 21.35
C ARG A 123 -4.94 15.30 19.87
N TRP A 124 -5.90 14.49 19.43
CA TRP A 124 -6.44 14.52 18.10
C TRP A 124 -7.61 15.49 18.09
N ASP A 125 -7.40 16.66 17.51
CA ASP A 125 -8.53 17.50 17.15
C ASP A 125 -9.09 17.00 15.82
N GLY A 126 -10.20 16.27 15.88
CA GLY A 126 -10.99 15.87 14.72
C GLY A 126 -11.44 17.05 13.84
N ARG A 127 -11.26 18.30 14.32
CA ARG A 127 -11.47 19.53 13.54
C ARG A 127 -10.27 19.89 12.63
N SER A 128 -9.09 19.33 12.85
CA SER A 128 -7.90 19.54 12.01
C SER A 128 -8.08 18.95 10.62
N ARG A 129 -8.13 19.82 9.60
CA ARG A 129 -8.25 19.43 8.19
C ARG A 129 -7.13 18.51 7.73
N VAL A 130 -5.90 18.77 8.20
CA VAL A 130 -4.71 17.99 7.82
C VAL A 130 -4.73 16.63 8.50
N GLY A 131 -5.08 16.60 9.79
CA GLY A 131 -5.29 15.33 10.50
C GLY A 131 -6.31 14.48 9.77
N ARG A 132 -7.51 15.02 9.51
CA ARG A 132 -8.58 14.31 8.80
C ARG A 132 -8.15 13.78 7.44
N ALA A 133 -7.48 14.60 6.62
CA ALA A 133 -6.97 14.15 5.33
C ALA A 133 -5.97 12.98 5.50
N LEU A 134 -5.08 13.05 6.49
CA LEU A 134 -4.14 11.98 6.78
C LEU A 134 -4.83 10.71 7.30
N MET A 135 -5.91 10.80 8.06
CA MET A 135 -6.61 9.60 8.55
C MET A 135 -7.56 9.00 7.52
N LEU A 136 -8.28 9.82 6.76
CA LEU A 136 -9.36 9.35 5.89
C LEU A 136 -8.87 9.01 4.48
N ALA A 137 -7.95 9.78 3.92
CA ALA A 137 -7.48 9.57 2.55
C ALA A 137 -6.46 8.43 2.50
N GLN A 138 -6.72 7.44 1.64
CA GLN A 138 -5.81 6.32 1.40
C GLN A 138 -4.72 6.65 0.37
N THR A 139 -4.97 7.62 -0.52
CA THR A 139 -4.05 7.98 -1.60
C THR A 139 -2.66 8.39 -1.10
N PRO A 140 -2.52 9.24 -0.06
CA PRO A 140 -1.20 9.58 0.48
C PRO A 140 -0.43 8.36 0.98
N ASP A 141 -1.11 7.43 1.66
CA ASP A 141 -0.49 6.19 2.16
C ASP A 141 0.07 5.37 1.02
N VAL A 142 -0.72 5.18 -0.04
CA VAL A 142 -0.33 4.41 -1.23
C VAL A 142 0.86 5.05 -1.93
N VAL A 143 0.86 6.37 -2.10
CA VAL A 143 1.97 7.08 -2.76
C VAL A 143 3.26 6.93 -1.97
N VAL A 144 3.20 7.11 -0.65
CA VAL A 144 4.37 6.93 0.24
C VAL A 144 4.82 5.47 0.26
N ALA A 145 3.90 4.53 0.40
CA ALA A 145 4.17 3.09 0.40
C ALA A 145 4.86 2.66 -0.89
N LEU A 146 4.35 3.12 -2.04
CA LEU A 146 4.91 2.78 -3.35
C LEU A 146 6.31 3.39 -3.52
N GLY A 147 6.50 4.66 -3.14
CA GLY A 147 7.81 5.32 -3.21
C GLY A 147 8.87 4.60 -2.37
N LEU A 148 8.54 4.26 -1.12
CA LEU A 148 9.44 3.53 -0.23
C LEU A 148 9.69 2.09 -0.71
N ALA A 149 8.65 1.40 -1.19
CA ALA A 149 8.79 0.04 -1.70
C ALA A 149 9.68 -0.01 -2.95
N VAL A 150 9.58 0.98 -3.85
CA VAL A 150 10.48 1.11 -5.00
C VAL A 150 11.91 1.35 -4.53
N LEU A 151 12.13 2.24 -3.56
CA LEU A 151 13.47 2.52 -3.02
C LEU A 151 14.10 1.25 -2.44
N VAL A 152 13.35 0.51 -1.60
CA VAL A 152 13.82 -0.75 -1.01
C VAL A 152 14.09 -1.78 -2.09
N ALA A 153 13.16 -1.99 -3.03
CA ALA A 153 13.33 -2.95 -4.11
C ALA A 153 14.55 -2.64 -4.98
N ARG A 154 14.82 -1.35 -5.27
CA ARG A 154 16.01 -0.90 -6.01
C ARG A 154 17.30 -1.08 -5.24
N SER A 155 17.28 -1.04 -3.91
CA SER A 155 18.49 -1.24 -3.10
C SER A 155 18.98 -2.70 -3.06
N LEU A 156 18.15 -3.63 -3.52
CA LEU A 156 18.39 -5.07 -3.46
C LEU A 156 18.80 -5.70 -4.82
N VAL A 157 18.77 -4.93 -5.91
CA VAL A 157 19.09 -5.36 -7.29
C VAL A 157 20.04 -4.39 -7.96
#